data_AF-A0A453NQS7-F1
#
_entry.id   AF-A0A453NQS7-F1
#
_cell.length_a   1.000
_cell.length_b   1.000
_cell.length_c   1.000
_cell.angle_alpha   90.00
_cell.angle_beta   90.00
_cell.angle_gamma   90.00
#
_symmetry.space_group_name_H-M   'P 1'
#
loop_
_entity.id
_entity.type
_entity.pdbx_description
1 polymer ?
#
loop_
_entity_poly.entity_id
_entity_poly.type
_entity_poly.pdbx_seq_one_letter_code
_entity_poly.pdbx_strand_id
1 'polypeptide(L)'
;HSRCLQEYQNAYKTTCFVGWPELLWRDFFYTVSFGTPNFHQMEGNKICKQIPWRENGELFVAWRDGRTGYPWIDAIMIQLRKWGWMHHLARHSVACFLTRGDLAVTSSKGY
;
A
#
# COMPACT_ATOMS: atom_id res chain seq x y z
N HIS A 1 -34.55 -20.55 -14.28
CA HIS A 1 -34.14 -19.28 -14.92
C HIS A 1 -34.17 -18.07 -13.98
N SER A 2 -35.19 -17.91 -13.13
CA SER A 2 -35.32 -16.78 -12.19
C SER A 2 -34.26 -16.71 -11.06
N ARG A 3 -33.81 -17.85 -10.51
CA ARG A 3 -32.75 -17.89 -9.47
C ARG A 3 -31.41 -17.33 -9.96
N CYS A 4 -31.00 -17.66 -11.19
CA CYS A 4 -29.73 -17.24 -11.76
C CYS A 4 -29.67 -15.70 -11.97
N LEU A 5 -30.80 -15.09 -12.36
CA LEU A 5 -30.91 -13.63 -12.49
C LEU A 5 -30.87 -12.92 -11.13
N GLN A 6 -31.43 -13.54 -10.10
CA GLN A 6 -31.44 -12.98 -8.75
C GLN A 6 -30.08 -13.09 -8.06
N GLU A 7 -29.34 -14.18 -8.30
CA GLU A 7 -27.94 -14.32 -7.91
C GLU A 7 -27.05 -13.31 -8.64
N TYR A 8 -27.28 -13.09 -9.94
CA TYR A 8 -26.56 -12.07 -10.72
C TYR A 8 -26.83 -10.64 -10.21
N GLN A 9 -28.07 -10.31 -9.86
CA GLN A 9 -28.43 -9.01 -9.28
C GLN A 9 -27.88 -8.81 -7.86
N ASN A 10 -27.84 -9.87 -7.05
CA ASN A 10 -27.23 -9.84 -5.72
C ASN A 10 -25.71 -9.73 -5.83
N ALA A 11 -25.07 -10.50 -6.71
CA ALA A 11 -23.66 -10.36 -7.02
C ALA A 11 -23.36 -8.93 -7.47
N TYR A 12 -24.11 -8.37 -8.43
CA TYR A 12 -23.97 -6.97 -8.83
C TYR A 12 -24.07 -6.02 -7.63
N LYS A 13 -25.09 -6.13 -6.77
CA LYS A 13 -25.23 -5.24 -5.60
C LYS A 13 -24.06 -5.38 -4.62
N THR A 14 -23.59 -6.60 -4.36
CA THR A 14 -22.47 -6.86 -3.46
C THR A 14 -21.14 -6.43 -4.07
N THR A 15 -20.87 -6.74 -5.34
CA THR A 15 -19.63 -6.36 -6.05
C THR A 15 -19.57 -4.86 -6.30
N CYS A 16 -20.70 -4.21 -6.60
CA CYS A 16 -20.79 -2.74 -6.66
C CYS A 16 -20.43 -2.17 -5.29
N PHE A 17 -21.02 -2.63 -4.18
CA PHE A 17 -20.64 -2.11 -2.86
C PHE A 17 -19.18 -2.39 -2.45
N VAL A 18 -18.56 -3.47 -2.93
CA VAL A 18 -17.18 -3.85 -2.57
C VAL A 18 -16.12 -3.14 -3.43
N GLY A 19 -16.42 -2.78 -4.68
CA GLY A 19 -15.49 -2.07 -5.56
C GLY A 19 -15.48 -0.54 -5.36
N TRP A 20 -16.56 0.03 -4.82
CA TRP A 20 -16.67 1.47 -4.61
C TRP A 20 -15.69 2.01 -3.56
N PRO A 21 -15.43 1.33 -2.42
CA PRO A 21 -14.42 1.76 -1.46
C PRO A 21 -13.03 1.95 -2.07
N GLU A 22 -12.59 1.05 -2.97
CA GLU A 22 -11.27 1.16 -3.61
C GLU A 22 -11.19 2.36 -4.56
N LEU A 23 -12.26 2.64 -5.31
CA LEU A 23 -12.37 3.81 -6.18
C LEU A 23 -12.46 5.12 -5.38
N LEU A 24 -13.21 5.13 -4.28
CA LEU A 24 -13.30 6.28 -3.38
C LEU A 24 -11.95 6.60 -2.74
N TRP A 25 -11.17 5.58 -2.36
CA TRP A 25 -9.81 5.78 -1.84
C TRP A 25 -8.90 6.43 -2.89
N ARG A 26 -8.98 6.01 -4.15
CA ARG A 26 -8.23 6.64 -5.24
C ARG A 26 -8.57 8.13 -5.35
N ASP A 27 -9.86 8.47 -5.42
CA ASP A 27 -10.32 9.85 -5.61
C ASP A 27 -10.03 10.73 -4.38
N PHE A 28 -10.08 10.15 -3.18
CA PHE A 28 -9.65 10.80 -1.95
C PHE A 28 -8.17 11.20 -2.00
N PHE A 29 -7.27 10.28 -2.37
CA PHE A 29 -5.84 10.59 -2.46
C PHE A 29 -5.54 11.63 -3.55
N TYR A 30 -6.23 11.61 -4.69
CA TYR A 30 -6.13 12.66 -5.70
C TYR A 30 -6.49 14.03 -5.13
N THR A 31 -7.64 14.14 -4.47
CA THR A 31 -8.14 15.40 -3.91
C THR A 31 -7.21 15.96 -2.84
N VAL A 32 -6.73 15.11 -1.92
CA VAL A 32 -5.81 15.50 -0.84
C VAL A 32 -4.44 15.93 -1.40
N SER A 33 -3.92 15.22 -2.39
CA SER A 33 -2.64 15.55 -3.02
C SER A 33 -2.68 16.87 -3.78
N PHE A 34 -3.81 17.19 -4.44
CA PHE A 34 -3.99 18.46 -5.14
C PHE A 34 -4.01 19.66 -4.18
N GLY A 35 -4.64 19.50 -3.01
CA GLY A 35 -4.73 20.57 -2.01
C GLY A 35 -3.45 20.78 -1.19
N THR A 36 -2.50 19.86 -1.22
CA THR A 36 -1.30 19.88 -0.35
C THR A 36 -0.02 19.99 -1.17
N PRO A 37 0.62 21.17 -1.26
CA PRO A 37 1.94 21.27 -1.87
C PRO A 37 2.92 20.39 -1.07
N ASN A 38 3.76 19.62 -1.77
CA ASN A 38 4.71 18.66 -1.21
C ASN A 38 4.10 17.42 -0.53
N PHE A 39 2.94 16.92 -0.98
CA PHE A 39 2.34 15.69 -0.45
C PHE A 39 3.27 14.45 -0.46
N HIS A 40 4.24 14.41 -1.39
CA HIS A 40 5.21 13.32 -1.54
C HIS A 40 6.38 13.37 -0.54
N GLN A 41 6.61 14.51 0.13
CA GLN A 41 7.70 14.67 1.09
C GLN A 41 7.15 14.68 2.52
N MET A 42 7.98 14.24 3.46
CA MET A 42 7.68 14.40 4.87
C MET A 42 7.92 15.86 5.28
N GLU A 43 9.08 16.42 4.93
CA GLU A 43 9.46 17.78 5.26
C GLU A 43 8.61 18.79 4.48
N GLY A 44 8.00 19.76 5.17
CA GLY A 44 7.10 20.75 4.57
C GLY A 44 5.66 20.28 4.34
N ASN A 45 5.31 19.02 4.62
CA ASN A 45 3.94 18.52 4.52
C ASN A 45 3.19 18.67 5.85
N LYS A 46 2.19 19.57 5.88
CA LYS A 46 1.38 19.86 7.08
C LYS A 46 0.53 18.67 7.56
N ILE A 47 0.26 17.70 6.68
CA ILE A 47 -0.54 16.50 6.98
C ILE A 47 0.36 15.38 7.51
N CYS A 48 1.65 15.39 7.17
CA CYS A 48 2.60 14.36 7.57
C CYS A 48 3.22 14.67 8.95
N LYS A 49 3.21 13.69 9.86
CA LYS A 49 3.93 13.81 11.13
C LYS A 49 5.43 13.69 10.87
N GLN A 50 6.21 14.62 11.43
CA GLN A 50 7.67 14.59 11.36
C GLN A 50 8.18 13.53 12.35
N ILE A 51 8.55 12.36 11.83
CA ILE A 51 9.06 11.25 12.62
C ILE A 51 10.56 11.11 12.33
N PRO A 52 11.44 11.05 13.36
CA PRO A 52 12.86 10.81 13.16
C PRO A 52 13.09 9.34 12.80
N TRP A 53 12.98 9.03 11.50
CA TRP A 53 13.25 7.71 10.94
C TRP A 53 14.74 7.36 11.09
N ARG A 54 15.04 6.08 11.33
CA ARG A 54 16.42 5.59 11.36
C ARG A 54 16.81 5.18 9.95
N GLU A 55 17.86 5.79 9.42
CA GLU A 55 18.39 5.38 8.11
C GLU A 55 19.34 4.20 8.28
N ASN A 56 18.83 2.99 8.02
CA ASN A 56 19.69 1.83 7.82
C ASN A 56 19.58 1.35 6.36
N GLY A 57 20.55 1.78 5.54
CA GLY A 57 20.57 1.49 4.10
C GLY A 57 20.67 0.00 3.78
N GLU A 58 21.35 -0.79 4.63
CA GLU A 58 21.50 -2.23 4.42
C GLU A 58 20.18 -2.97 4.57
N LEU A 59 19.43 -2.64 5.62
CA LEU A 59 18.11 -3.23 5.84
C LEU A 59 17.15 -2.85 4.70
N PHE A 60 17.20 -1.60 4.22
CA PHE A 60 16.37 -1.18 3.09
C PHE A 60 16.66 -1.99 1.83
N VAL A 61 17.95 -2.23 1.52
CA VAL A 61 18.35 -3.07 0.39
C VAL A 61 17.87 -4.51 0.59
N ALA A 62 18.02 -5.07 1.79
CA ALA A 62 17.52 -6.41 2.11
C ALA A 62 16.00 -6.52 1.93
N TRP A 63 15.23 -5.51 2.36
CA TRP A 63 13.77 -5.46 2.14
C TRP A 63 13.41 -5.35 0.66
N ARG A 64 14.07 -4.43 -0.07
CA ARG A 64 13.86 -4.26 -1.51
C ARG A 64 14.14 -5.54 -2.29
N ASP A 65 15.16 -6.30 -1.87
CA ASP A 65 15.61 -7.54 -2.49
C ASP A 65 14.88 -8.80 -2.00
N GLY A 66 13.98 -8.68 -1.03
CA GLY A 66 13.27 -9.83 -0.44
C GLY A 66 14.22 -10.80 0.25
N ARG A 67 15.15 -10.27 1.05
CA ARG A 67 16.12 -11.01 1.87
C ARG A 67 16.03 -10.62 3.34
N THR A 68 14.82 -10.36 3.81
CA THR A 68 14.55 -9.95 5.21
C THR A 68 14.61 -11.13 6.17
N GLY A 69 14.52 -12.37 5.67
CA GLY A 69 14.45 -13.58 6.50
C GLY A 69 13.03 -13.92 6.95
N TYR A 70 12.04 -13.09 6.59
CA TYR A 70 10.63 -13.35 6.82
C TYR A 70 10.00 -13.87 5.52
N PRO A 71 9.65 -15.17 5.43
CA PRO A 71 9.17 -15.77 4.18
C PRO A 71 7.96 -15.06 3.57
N TRP A 72 7.07 -14.52 4.39
CA TRP A 72 5.90 -13.76 3.94
C TRP A 72 6.28 -12.45 3.24
N ILE A 73 7.16 -11.66 3.85
CA ILE A 73 7.60 -10.36 3.31
C ILE A 73 8.45 -10.58 2.06
N ASP A 74 9.36 -11.54 2.11
CA ASP A 74 10.25 -11.87 1.00
C ASP A 74 9.47 -12.36 -0.23
N ALA A 75 8.47 -13.25 -0.04
CA ALA A 75 7.62 -13.71 -1.13
C ALA A 75 6.86 -12.57 -1.81
N ILE A 76 6.33 -11.62 -1.03
CA ILE A 76 5.60 -10.46 -1.54
C ILE A 76 6.52 -9.54 -2.35
N MET A 77 7.73 -9.25 -1.84
CA MET A 77 8.69 -8.38 -2.54
C MET A 77 9.21 -9.03 -3.83
N ILE A 78 9.42 -10.36 -3.82
CA ILE A 78 9.78 -11.12 -5.02
C ILE A 78 8.63 -11.11 -6.04
N GLN A 79 7.38 -11.27 -5.58
CA GLN A 79 6.20 -11.19 -6.45
C GLN A 79 6.10 -9.80 -7.10
N LEU A 80 6.24 -8.73 -6.31
CA LEU A 80 6.21 -7.36 -6.81
C LEU A 80 7.28 -7.14 -7.89
N ARG A 81 8.50 -7.63 -7.66
CA ARG A 81 9.61 -7.53 -8.64
C ARG A 81 9.35 -8.30 -9.93
N LYS A 82 8.77 -9.50 -9.83
CA LYS A 82 8.53 -10.36 -11.00
C LYS A 82 7.33 -9.92 -11.84
N TRP A 83 6.25 -9.49 -11.19
CA TRP A 83 4.95 -9.31 -11.85
C TRP A 83 4.47 -7.85 -11.87
N GLY A 84 5.12 -6.95 -11.13
CA GLY A 84 4.72 -5.54 -11.02
C GLY A 84 3.40 -5.31 -10.26
N TRP A 85 2.75 -6.38 -9.80
CA TRP A 85 1.49 -6.31 -9.07
C TRP A 85 1.53 -7.12 -7.78
N MET A 86 0.90 -6.55 -6.76
CA MET A 86 0.74 -7.15 -5.45
C MET A 86 -0.64 -6.79 -4.89
N HIS A 87 -1.23 -7.76 -4.19
CA HIS A 87 -2.53 -7.62 -3.55
C HIS A 87 -2.52 -6.48 -2.51
N HIS A 88 -3.64 -5.79 -2.30
CA HIS A 88 -3.72 -4.65 -1.39
C HIS A 88 -3.31 -5.01 0.05
N LEU A 89 -3.73 -6.18 0.56
CA LEU A 89 -3.30 -6.65 1.89
C LEU A 89 -1.78 -6.84 1.97
N ALA A 90 -1.17 -7.35 0.91
CA ALA A 90 0.27 -7.52 0.84
C ALA A 90 0.99 -6.16 0.89
N ARG A 91 0.41 -5.11 0.25
CA ARG A 91 0.94 -3.73 0.32
C ARG A 91 0.92 -3.20 1.74
N HIS A 92 -0.19 -3.43 2.45
CA HIS A 92 -0.30 -3.03 3.85
C HIS A 92 0.72 -3.76 4.74
N SER A 93 0.89 -5.07 4.56
CA SER A 93 1.87 -5.84 5.35
C SER A 93 3.30 -5.33 5.16
N VAL A 94 3.76 -5.17 3.91
CA VAL A 94 5.14 -4.73 3.65
C VAL A 94 5.38 -3.27 4.04
N ALA A 95 4.38 -2.40 3.88
CA ALA A 95 4.48 -1.00 4.30
C ALA A 95 4.52 -0.85 5.82
N CYS A 96 3.72 -1.64 6.56
CA CYS A 96 3.78 -1.68 8.01
C CYS A 96 5.13 -2.21 8.50
N PHE A 97 5.67 -3.25 7.86
CA PHE A 97 6.99 -3.80 8.17
C PHE A 97 8.10 -2.75 7.99
N LEU A 98 8.04 -1.97 6.90
CA LEU A 98 9.01 -0.92 6.58
C LEU A 98 8.95 0.28 7.54
N THR A 99 7.73 0.74 7.87
CA THR A 99 7.52 1.97 8.64
C THR A 99 7.50 1.76 10.15
N ARG A 100 6.72 0.80 10.65
CA ARG A 100 6.44 0.63 12.08
C ARG A 100 6.93 -0.68 12.69
N GLY A 101 7.29 -1.65 11.85
CA GLY A 101 7.75 -2.97 12.27
C GLY A 101 9.20 -2.94 12.72
N ASP A 102 10.11 -3.10 11.75
CA ASP A 102 11.51 -3.45 12.06
C ASP A 102 12.53 -2.47 11.45
N LEU A 103 12.18 -1.80 10.35
CA LEU A 103 13.16 -1.03 9.58
C LEU A 103 13.19 0.48 9.89
N ALA A 104 12.09 1.06 10.37
CA ALA A 104 11.95 2.49 10.64
C ALA A 104 12.52 3.40 9.52
N VAL A 105 12.41 2.97 8.25
CA VAL A 105 12.90 3.71 7.08
C VAL A 105 11.82 4.69 6.60
N THR A 106 12.24 5.89 6.19
CA THR A 106 11.35 6.94 5.70
C THR A 106 10.48 6.44 4.55
N SER A 107 9.17 6.71 4.63
CA SER A 107 8.18 6.35 3.61
C SER A 107 8.44 6.95 2.23
N SER A 108 9.23 8.02 2.14
CA SER A 108 9.63 8.66 0.87
C SER A 108 10.47 7.76 -0.04
N LYS A 109 11.19 6.78 0.51
CA LYS A 109 12.03 5.85 -0.27
C LYS A 109 11.27 4.63 -0.81
N GLY A 110 10.00 4.46 -0.42
CA GLY A 110 9.16 3.31 -0.80
C GLY A 110 8.17 3.59 -1.93
N TYR A 111 8.17 4.81 -2.49
CA TYR A 111 7.39 5.17 -3.69
C TYR A 111 8.06 4.71 -4.98
#